data_AF-A0A0K0F7Z6-F1
#
_entry.id   AF-A0A0K0F7Z6-F1
#
_cell.length_a   1.000
_cell.length_b   1.000
_cell.length_c   1.000
_cell.angle_alpha   90.00
_cell.angle_beta   90.00
_cell.angle_gamma   90.00
#
_symmetry.space_group_name_H-M   'P 1'
#
loop_
_entity.id
_entity.type
_entity.pdbx_description
1 polymer ?
#
loop_
_entity_poly.entity_id
_entity_poly.type
_entity_poly.pdbx_seq_one_letter_code
_entity_poly.pdbx_strand_id
1 'polypeptide(L)'
;MIINISRCFIYLLLTTIVFLQNSLQNNVRRKYKVVKTCKFDNTEYKNVLELLCIQCHELFSYSSPNLRAQCRTNCFDNSTFMKCLEIFEHHNTKRSLYN
;
A
#
# COMPACT_ATOMS: atom_id res chain seq x y z
N MET A 1 32.04 45.98 -1.68
CA MET A 1 32.13 44.56 -1.25
C MET A 1 30.83 44.01 -0.61
N ILE A 2 29.66 44.64 -0.82
CA ILE A 2 28.37 44.25 -0.20
C ILE A 2 27.47 43.45 -1.18
N ILE A 3 27.64 43.69 -2.49
CA ILE A 3 26.82 43.09 -3.58
C ILE A 3 27.03 41.57 -3.70
N ASN A 4 28.24 41.07 -3.42
CA ASN A 4 28.54 39.63 -3.49
C ASN A 4 27.92 38.83 -2.34
N ILE A 5 27.73 39.45 -1.17
CA ILE A 5 27.10 38.82 0.00
C ILE A 5 25.60 38.63 -0.24
N SER A 6 24.95 39.64 -0.83
CA SER A 6 23.52 39.57 -1.21
C SER A 6 23.27 38.50 -2.27
N ARG A 7 24.13 38.40 -3.29
CA ARG A 7 24.05 37.34 -4.31
C ARG A 7 24.24 35.96 -3.73
N CYS A 8 25.16 35.78 -2.78
CA CYS A 8 25.39 34.50 -2.12
C CYS A 8 24.16 34.06 -1.30
N PHE A 9 23.52 34.99 -0.59
CA PHE A 9 22.28 34.73 0.14
C PHE A 9 21.15 34.29 -0.79
N ILE A 10 21.02 34.94 -1.95
CA ILE A 10 20.03 34.58 -2.97
C ILE A 10 20.33 33.18 -3.52
N TYR A 11 21.59 32.85 -3.83
CA TYR A 11 21.96 31.50 -4.29
C TYR A 11 21.66 30.42 -3.24
N LEU A 12 21.95 30.68 -1.96
CA LEU A 12 21.65 29.73 -0.88
C LEU A 12 20.14 29.49 -0.75
N LEU A 13 19.32 30.55 -0.78
CA LEU A 13 17.86 30.42 -0.74
C LEU A 13 17.31 29.66 -1.96
N LEU A 14 17.86 29.88 -3.15
CA LEU A 14 17.42 29.15 -4.35
C LEU A 14 17.75 27.66 -4.25
N THR A 15 18.92 27.29 -3.73
CA THR A 15 19.29 25.87 -3.59
C THR A 15 18.44 25.12 -2.56
N THR A 16 18.03 25.76 -1.46
CA THR A 16 17.17 25.13 -0.44
C THR A 16 15.75 24.94 -0.95
N ILE A 17 15.21 25.90 -1.71
CA ILE A 17 13.88 25.80 -2.34
C ILE A 17 13.83 24.62 -3.33
N VAL A 18 14.86 24.48 -4.19
CA VAL A 18 14.94 23.37 -5.16
C VAL A 18 15.00 22.01 -4.45
N PHE A 19 15.71 21.91 -3.33
CA PHE A 19 15.80 20.67 -2.56
C PHE A 19 14.45 20.25 -1.94
N LEU A 20 13.67 21.20 -1.43
CA LEU A 20 12.34 20.92 -0.87
C LEU A 20 11.36 20.37 -1.92
N GLN A 21 11.38 20.91 -3.14
CA GLN A 21 10.50 20.47 -4.22
C GLN A 21 10.80 19.02 -4.67
N ASN A 22 12.08 18.62 -4.65
CA ASN A 22 12.48 17.25 -4.95
C ASN A 22 11.92 16.22 -3.95
N SER A 23 11.81 16.59 -2.66
CA SER A 23 11.26 15.69 -1.62
C SER A 23 9.77 15.38 -1.82
N LEU A 24 8.97 16.35 -2.28
CA LEU A 24 7.53 16.20 -2.52
C LEU A 24 7.21 15.38 -3.79
N GLN A 25 8.04 15.51 -4.83
CA GLN A 25 7.87 14.77 -6.11
C GLN A 25 8.04 13.24 -5.95
N ASN A 26 8.83 12.79 -4.97
CA ASN A 26 9.09 11.35 -4.76
C ASN A 26 7.90 10.59 -4.16
N ASN A 27 6.93 11.28 -3.53
CA ASN A 27 5.74 10.63 -2.96
C ASN A 27 4.63 10.35 -3.99
N VAL A 28 4.64 11.04 -5.14
CA VAL A 28 3.53 10.99 -6.12
C VAL A 28 3.76 9.97 -7.24
N ARG A 29 5.00 9.50 -7.45
CA ARG A 29 5.28 8.46 -8.47
C ARG A 29 5.13 7.03 -7.95
N ARG A 30 4.02 6.73 -7.27
CA ARG A 30 3.52 5.34 -7.31
C ARG A 30 3.04 5.10 -8.74
N LYS A 31 3.86 4.45 -9.56
CA LYS A 31 3.45 3.93 -10.88
C LYS A 31 2.16 3.13 -10.65
N TYR A 32 1.03 3.66 -11.10
CA TYR A 32 -0.22 2.94 -11.15
C TYR A 32 -0.02 1.79 -12.14
N LYS A 33 0.41 0.63 -11.62
CA LYS A 33 0.40 -0.62 -12.36
C LYS A 33 -1.07 -0.86 -12.69
N VAL A 34 -1.42 -0.81 -13.97
CA VAL A 34 -2.76 -1.17 -14.44
C VAL A 34 -3.01 -2.59 -13.96
N VAL A 35 -3.76 -2.69 -12.85
CA VAL A 35 -4.17 -3.96 -12.27
C VAL A 35 -5.09 -4.58 -13.30
N LYS A 36 -4.74 -5.77 -13.80
CA LYS A 36 -5.65 -6.62 -14.58
C LYS A 36 -6.95 -6.70 -13.78
N THR A 37 -8.00 -6.05 -14.24
CA THR A 37 -9.25 -5.93 -13.50
C THR A 37 -9.93 -7.28 -13.55
N CYS A 38 -10.05 -7.91 -12.39
CA CYS A 38 -10.78 -9.16 -12.25
C CYS A 38 -12.26 -8.90 -12.48
N LYS A 39 -12.87 -9.69 -13.36
CA LYS A 39 -14.31 -9.61 -13.64
C LYS A 39 -15.04 -10.38 -12.55
N PHE A 40 -15.82 -9.66 -11.75
CA PHE A 40 -16.71 -10.22 -10.75
C PHE A 40 -18.13 -9.85 -11.13
N ASP A 41 -19.00 -10.84 -11.24
CA ASP A 41 -20.43 -10.61 -11.48
C ASP A 41 -21.14 -10.18 -10.19
N ASN A 42 -20.60 -10.60 -9.03
CA ASN A 42 -21.07 -10.19 -7.71
C ASN A 42 -20.09 -9.24 -7.02
N THR A 43 -20.52 -7.98 -6.84
CA THR A 43 -19.75 -6.92 -6.17
C THR A 43 -19.56 -7.19 -4.67
N GLU A 44 -20.54 -7.81 -4.00
CA GLU A 44 -20.43 -8.14 -2.58
C GLU A 44 -19.35 -9.19 -2.34
N TYR A 45 -19.32 -10.23 -3.18
CA TYR A 45 -18.27 -11.24 -3.12
C TYR A 45 -16.88 -10.63 -3.27
N LYS A 46 -16.71 -9.75 -4.27
CA LYS A 46 -15.46 -8.99 -4.45
C LYS A 46 -15.11 -8.19 -3.19
N ASN A 47 -16.06 -7.51 -2.57
CA ASN A 47 -15.82 -6.70 -1.38
C ASN A 47 -15.37 -7.55 -0.18
N VAL A 48 -15.90 -8.76 -0.03
CA VAL A 48 -15.45 -9.70 1.01
C VAL A 48 -14.00 -10.11 0.80
N LEU A 49 -13.62 -10.48 -0.44
CA LEU A 49 -12.23 -10.82 -0.76
C LEU A 49 -11.28 -9.64 -0.48
N GLU A 50 -11.72 -8.43 -0.83
CA GLU A 50 -10.98 -7.20 -0.57
C GLU A 50 -10.80 -6.92 0.93
N LEU A 51 -11.83 -7.16 1.72
CA LEU A 51 -11.79 -7.01 3.18
C LEU A 51 -10.79 -7.99 3.81
N LEU A 52 -10.79 -9.26 3.37
CA LEU A 52 -9.82 -10.25 3.86
C LEU A 52 -8.38 -9.81 3.60
N CYS A 53 -8.09 -9.27 2.41
CA CYS A 53 -6.76 -8.75 2.09
C CYS A 53 -6.36 -7.52 2.93
N ILE A 54 -7.32 -6.65 3.28
CA ILE A 54 -7.08 -5.51 4.17
C ILE A 54 -6.76 -6.00 5.57
N GLN A 55 -7.63 -6.83 6.14
CA GLN A 55 -7.47 -7.31 7.50
C GLN A 55 -6.18 -8.12 7.67
N CYS A 56 -5.87 -8.97 6.70
CA CYS A 56 -4.61 -9.73 6.69
C CYS A 56 -3.39 -8.79 6.60
N HIS A 57 -3.47 -7.74 5.78
CA HIS A 57 -2.40 -6.75 5.72
C HIS A 57 -2.21 -6.00 7.03
N GLU A 58 -3.28 -5.66 7.74
CA GLU A 58 -3.17 -5.01 9.05
C GLU A 58 -2.43 -5.90 10.05
N LEU A 59 -2.81 -7.18 10.13
CA LEU A 59 -2.20 -8.18 11.02
C LEU A 59 -0.70 -8.36 10.77
N PHE A 60 -0.26 -8.32 9.51
CA PHE A 60 1.13 -8.58 9.11
C PHE A 60 1.84 -7.36 8.53
N SER A 61 1.31 -6.17 8.73
CA SER A 61 1.80 -4.92 8.13
C SER A 61 3.28 -4.68 8.42
N TYR A 62 3.74 -5.06 9.62
CA TYR A 62 5.13 -4.99 10.04
C TYR A 62 6.06 -5.93 9.26
N SER A 63 5.64 -7.18 9.05
CA SER A 63 6.43 -8.22 8.39
C SER A 63 6.31 -8.18 6.87
N SER A 64 5.21 -7.68 6.33
CA SER A 64 4.87 -7.74 4.91
C SER A 64 4.05 -6.52 4.48
N PRO A 65 4.71 -5.37 4.26
CA PRO A 65 4.03 -4.10 3.94
C PRO A 65 3.30 -4.14 2.58
N ASN A 66 3.70 -5.02 1.66
CA ASN A 66 3.06 -5.18 0.35
C ASN A 66 2.00 -6.29 0.31
N LEU A 67 1.64 -6.87 1.45
CA LEU A 67 0.77 -8.04 1.52
C LEU A 67 -0.59 -7.81 0.86
N ARG A 68 -1.21 -6.64 1.08
CA ARG A 68 -2.50 -6.28 0.45
C ARG A 68 -2.44 -6.33 -1.07
N ALA A 69 -1.36 -5.80 -1.65
CA ALA A 69 -1.19 -5.77 -3.10
C ALA A 69 -0.95 -7.17 -3.65
N GLN A 70 -0.15 -7.99 -2.96
CA GLN A 70 0.10 -9.39 -3.32
C GLN A 70 -1.17 -10.24 -3.22
N CYS A 71 -1.97 -10.04 -2.18
CA CYS A 71 -3.23 -10.74 -1.94
C CYS A 71 -4.23 -10.57 -3.11
N ARG A 72 -4.31 -9.36 -3.69
CA ARG A 72 -5.18 -9.04 -4.84
C ARG A 72 -4.67 -9.56 -6.20
N THR A 73 -3.47 -10.14 -6.26
CA THR A 73 -2.90 -10.60 -7.53
C THR A 73 -3.66 -11.80 -8.07
N ASN A 74 -3.61 -11.97 -9.39
CA ASN A 74 -4.24 -13.10 -10.09
C ASN A 74 -5.70 -13.36 -9.66
N CYS A 75 -6.48 -12.30 -9.41
CA CYS A 75 -7.88 -12.43 -9.01
C CYS A 75 -8.11 -13.24 -7.74
N PHE A 76 -7.24 -13.02 -6.73
CA PHE A 76 -7.25 -13.73 -5.45
C PHE A 76 -6.93 -15.23 -5.57
N ASP A 77 -6.62 -15.72 -6.77
CA ASP A 77 -6.11 -17.06 -7.00
C ASP A 77 -4.59 -17.08 -6.86
N ASN A 78 -4.12 -16.97 -5.62
CA ASN A 78 -2.71 -17.00 -5.29
C ASN A 78 -2.49 -17.54 -3.86
N SER A 79 -1.28 -18.03 -3.60
CA SER A 79 -0.93 -18.60 -2.29
C SER A 79 -1.00 -17.58 -1.15
N THR A 80 -0.83 -16.29 -1.43
CA THR A 80 -0.88 -15.23 -0.41
C THR A 80 -2.31 -15.04 0.09
N PHE A 81 -3.29 -15.04 -0.82
CA PHE A 81 -4.70 -14.99 -0.47
C PHE A 81 -5.12 -16.23 0.33
N MET A 82 -4.72 -17.45 -0.10
CA MET A 82 -5.07 -18.68 0.61
C MET A 82 -4.51 -18.69 2.04
N LYS A 83 -3.26 -18.27 2.24
CA LYS A 83 -2.68 -18.12 3.60
C LYS A 83 -3.46 -17.12 4.45
N CYS A 84 -3.91 -16.01 3.87
CA CYS A 84 -4.75 -15.06 4.58
C CYS A 84 -6.10 -15.69 4.96
N LEU A 85 -6.71 -16.46 4.06
CA LEU A 85 -7.98 -17.15 4.29
C LEU A 85 -7.88 -18.19 5.40
N GLU A 86 -6.82 -19.01 5.41
CA GLU A 86 -6.56 -20.04 6.43
C GLU A 86 -6.53 -19.48 7.85
N ILE A 87 -5.97 -18.28 8.02
CA ILE A 87 -5.92 -17.60 9.32
C ILE A 87 -7.35 -17.32 9.81
N PHE A 88 -8.21 -16.79 8.95
CA PHE A 88 -9.60 -16.48 9.33
C PHE A 88 -10.47 -17.75 9.48
N GLU A 89 -10.19 -18.79 8.70
CA GLU A 89 -10.89 -20.07 8.80
C GLU A 89 -10.63 -20.75 10.16
N HIS A 90 -9.36 -20.83 10.58
CA HIS A 90 -9.00 -21.40 11.88
C HIS A 90 -9.58 -20.62 13.07
N HIS A 91 -9.76 -19.30 12.95
CA HIS A 91 -10.42 -18.51 13.98
C HIS A 91 -11.92 -18.82 14.09
N ASN A 92 -12.59 -19.13 12.98
CA ASN A 92 -14.02 -19.46 12.99
C ASN A 92 -14.30 -20.84 13.58
N THR A 93 -13.45 -21.85 13.30
CA THR A 93 -13.64 -23.21 13.84
C THR A 93 -13.48 -23.23 15.36
N LYS A 94 -12.49 -22.50 15.91
CA LYS A 94 -12.30 -22.43 17.37
C LYS A 94 -13.44 -21.70 18.09
N ARG A 95 -14.08 -20.72 17.45
CA ARG A 95 -15.20 -19.99 18.06
C ARG A 95 -16.47 -20.83 18.15
N SER A 96 -16.67 -21.78 17.23
CA SER A 96 -17.79 -22.74 17.28
C SER A 96 -17.65 -23.84 18.35
N LEU A 97 -16.46 -24.00 18.95
CA LEU A 97 -16.22 -24.94 20.06
C LEU A 97 -16.42 -24.30 21.45
N TYR A 98 -16.74 -23.00 21.49
CA TYR A 98 -16.99 -22.23 22.71
C TYR A 98 -18.34 -21.47 22.65
N ASN A 99 -19.26 -21.92 21.81
CA ASN A 99 -20.67 -21.52 21.81
C ASN A 99 -21.56 -22.75 22.00
#